data_AF-A0A9W8JEE9-F1
#
_entry.id   AF-A0A9W8JEE9-F1
#
_cell.length_a   1.000
_cell.length_b   1.000
_cell.length_c   1.000
_cell.angle_alpha   90.00
_cell.angle_beta   90.00
_cell.angle_gamma   90.00
#
_symmetry.space_group_name_H-M   'P 1'
#
loop_
_entity.id
_entity.type
_entity.pdbx_description
1 polymer ?
#
loop_
_entity_poly.entity_id
_entity_poly.type
_entity_poly.pdbx_seq_one_letter_code
_entity_poly.pdbx_strand_id
1 'polypeptide(L)'
;MLSLKFSEGVSKALAQPTGLANPAEVLAGKRPLPAGRGSALGALIATELNAARGTPHLYRAVLRTLHRPLSVLLTNLSSILVPLLASPAFLNPSAPTVSAPTPNATQSHALGIAKFAEELLIAFDQLELGTDNDPRGDGLKPVREGLVSLINKVTTPLVTGIRNELIPLIESLERPASQSAPRATPASKTSTIYHPSIMTLQTLVPIYARALARYTSSQVAQSALANLLISVLWKAMVALSHRSDMAPSPPPSPGQGKKRRGSPSTTPPATPPASRFMLKLPPSRPPSPPVVPVVATAAGDCKALLDLINQLPRPASDGPSRLAGAGEAVDAAFVGLKALSVFLEVLQTVKLDFKSTDAMANELLNLTEEIPTLIALPPLLRMYGTRDIPPVSEMSGLSEEEYRRGCLSGFGRAEECATVVGQRVLQRLNVSPEANDVVLRWLNLELELV
;
A
#
# COMPACT_ATOMS: atom_id res chain seq x y z
N MET A 1 -43.95 24.28 15.78
CA MET A 1 -43.40 24.73 14.49
C MET A 1 -41.98 24.23 14.22
N LEU A 2 -41.07 24.22 15.20
CA LEU A 2 -39.66 23.83 15.01
C LEU A 2 -39.46 22.40 14.44
N SER A 3 -40.21 21.41 14.95
CA SER A 3 -40.18 20.03 14.43
C SER A 3 -40.61 19.94 12.95
N LEU A 4 -41.55 20.77 12.50
CA LEU A 4 -41.96 20.84 11.09
C LEU A 4 -40.82 21.43 10.24
N LYS A 5 -40.18 22.51 10.71
CA LYS A 5 -39.03 23.12 10.06
C LYS A 5 -37.89 22.12 9.86
N PHE A 6 -37.56 21.32 10.89
CA PHE A 6 -36.55 20.27 10.76
C PHE A 6 -36.97 19.14 9.81
N SER A 7 -38.24 18.73 9.84
CA SER A 7 -38.76 17.70 8.93
C SER A 7 -38.75 18.17 7.47
N GLU A 8 -39.06 19.45 7.22
CA GLU A 8 -38.96 20.07 5.90
C GLU A 8 -37.49 20.18 5.46
N GLY A 9 -36.59 20.57 6.36
CA GLY A 9 -35.14 20.58 6.12
C GLY A 9 -34.62 19.21 5.70
N VAL A 10 -34.99 18.15 6.42
CA VAL A 10 -34.67 16.76 6.06
C VAL A 10 -35.24 16.38 4.70
N SER A 11 -36.49 16.76 4.41
CA SER A 11 -37.14 16.45 3.12
C SER A 11 -36.45 17.15 1.95
N LYS A 12 -36.07 18.44 2.12
CA LYS A 12 -35.31 19.21 1.13
C LYS A 12 -33.89 18.67 0.94
N ALA A 13 -33.27 18.16 2.01
CA ALA A 13 -31.94 17.58 1.96
C ALA A 13 -31.89 16.30 1.12
N LEU A 14 -32.95 15.49 1.16
CA LEU A 14 -33.07 14.22 0.41
C LEU A 14 -33.74 14.35 -0.98
N ALA A 15 -34.20 15.55 -1.34
CA ALA A 15 -34.88 15.78 -2.61
C ALA A 15 -33.95 15.50 -3.81
N GLN A 16 -34.52 14.96 -4.90
CA GLN A 16 -33.76 14.68 -6.11
C GLN A 16 -33.23 15.98 -6.76
N PRO A 17 -31.99 15.99 -7.28
CA PRO A 17 -31.43 17.15 -7.97
C PRO A 17 -32.17 17.46 -9.27
N THR A 18 -32.43 18.74 -9.53
CA THR A 18 -33.01 19.24 -10.79
C THR A 18 -31.90 19.67 -11.76
N GLY A 19 -31.99 19.31 -13.06
CA GLY A 19 -31.03 19.77 -14.09
C GLY A 19 -30.82 18.77 -15.25
N LEU A 20 -29.82 18.96 -16.11
CA LEU A 20 -29.35 17.94 -17.07
C LEU A 20 -28.45 16.91 -16.35
N ALA A 21 -28.54 15.62 -16.71
CA ALA A 21 -27.81 14.55 -16.03
C ALA A 21 -26.58 14.10 -16.82
N ASN A 22 -25.48 13.81 -16.14
CA ASN A 22 -24.42 13.00 -16.71
C ASN A 22 -24.91 11.54 -16.77
N PRO A 23 -25.08 10.92 -17.96
CA PRO A 23 -25.64 9.57 -18.07
C PRO A 23 -24.81 8.51 -17.33
N ALA A 24 -23.52 8.75 -17.10
CA ALA A 24 -22.64 7.85 -16.34
C ALA A 24 -22.98 7.76 -14.84
N GLU A 25 -23.75 8.71 -14.30
CA GLU A 25 -24.05 8.84 -12.87
C GLU A 25 -25.51 8.54 -12.54
N VAL A 26 -26.35 8.29 -13.55
CA VAL A 26 -27.78 8.04 -13.35
C VAL A 26 -28.03 6.56 -13.08
N LEU A 27 -28.52 6.25 -11.88
CA LEU A 27 -28.96 4.90 -11.52
C LEU A 27 -30.49 4.87 -11.43
N ALA A 28 -31.13 4.07 -12.29
CA ALA A 28 -32.60 3.94 -12.33
C ALA A 28 -33.33 5.30 -12.40
N GLY A 29 -32.79 6.24 -13.19
CA GLY A 29 -33.35 7.58 -13.36
C GLY A 29 -33.09 8.55 -12.19
N LYS A 30 -32.43 8.11 -11.12
CA LYS A 30 -32.06 8.93 -9.96
C LYS A 30 -30.61 9.36 -10.04
N ARG A 31 -30.27 10.45 -9.34
CA ARG A 31 -28.90 10.96 -9.21
C ARG A 31 -28.36 10.73 -7.79
N PRO A 32 -27.02 10.68 -7.64
CA PRO A 32 -26.41 10.70 -6.32
C PRO A 32 -26.83 11.97 -5.56
N LEU A 33 -26.86 11.89 -4.22
CA LEU A 33 -27.07 13.06 -3.38
C LEU A 33 -25.91 14.05 -3.63
N PRO A 34 -26.20 15.33 -3.94
CA PRO A 34 -25.17 16.29 -4.24
C PRO A 34 -24.48 16.75 -2.94
N ALA A 35 -23.19 17.06 -3.06
CA ALA A 35 -22.42 17.66 -1.97
C ALA A 35 -23.05 19.00 -1.51
N GLY A 36 -22.83 19.34 -0.25
CA GLY A 36 -23.36 20.53 0.43
C GLY A 36 -24.74 20.34 1.06
N ARG A 37 -25.47 19.26 0.75
CA ARG A 37 -26.80 19.01 1.32
C ARG A 37 -26.75 18.68 2.81
N GLY A 38 -25.75 17.91 3.24
CA GLY A 38 -25.55 17.60 4.65
C GLY A 38 -25.13 18.85 5.41
N SER A 39 -24.24 19.65 4.80
CA SER A 39 -23.79 20.93 5.35
C SER A 39 -24.93 21.93 5.52
N ALA A 40 -25.81 22.07 4.51
CA ALA A 40 -26.97 22.97 4.59
C ALA A 40 -27.95 22.56 5.71
N LEU A 41 -28.19 21.25 5.89
CA LEU A 41 -29.00 20.76 7.00
C LEU A 41 -28.30 21.02 8.34
N GLY A 42 -26.99 20.77 8.43
CA GLY A 42 -26.17 21.07 9.60
C GLY A 42 -26.20 22.55 9.99
N ALA A 43 -26.11 23.46 9.01
CA ALA A 43 -26.19 24.91 9.22
C ALA A 43 -27.56 25.36 9.77
N LEU A 44 -28.65 24.74 9.27
CA LEU A 44 -30.00 24.98 9.80
C LEU A 44 -30.10 24.53 11.26
N ILE A 45 -29.56 23.36 11.61
CA ILE A 45 -29.50 22.86 13.00
C ILE A 45 -28.67 23.81 13.87
N ALA A 46 -27.49 24.22 13.39
CA ALA A 46 -26.60 25.13 14.10
C ALA A 46 -27.27 26.47 14.40
N THR A 47 -28.03 27.02 13.46
CA THR A 47 -28.71 28.31 13.62
C THR A 47 -29.75 28.24 14.75
N GLU A 48 -30.54 27.17 14.81
CA GLU A 48 -31.55 27.00 15.86
C GLU A 48 -30.92 26.72 17.24
N LEU A 49 -29.89 25.89 17.31
CA LEU A 49 -29.20 25.59 18.57
C LEU A 49 -28.44 26.81 19.11
N ASN A 50 -27.79 27.58 18.24
CA ASN A 50 -27.08 28.80 18.63
C ASN A 50 -28.05 29.89 19.09
N ALA A 51 -29.21 30.02 18.46
CA ALA A 51 -30.27 30.93 18.92
C ALA A 51 -30.78 30.56 20.33
N ALA A 52 -30.73 29.28 20.70
CA ALA A 52 -31.17 28.79 22.01
C ALA A 52 -30.08 28.76 23.09
N ARG A 53 -28.80 29.03 22.77
CA ARG A 53 -27.65 28.89 23.70
C ARG A 53 -27.80 29.66 25.01
N GLY A 54 -28.44 30.83 24.99
CA GLY A 54 -28.66 31.64 26.19
C GLY A 54 -29.67 31.07 27.18
N THR A 55 -30.39 29.99 26.84
CA THR A 55 -31.47 29.43 27.67
C THR A 55 -31.39 27.89 27.71
N PRO A 56 -30.95 27.28 28.83
CA PRO A 56 -30.64 25.85 28.87
C PRO A 56 -31.86 24.94 28.65
N HIS A 57 -33.05 25.38 29.09
CA HIS A 57 -34.29 24.64 28.88
C HIS A 57 -34.73 24.65 27.41
N LEU A 58 -34.58 25.79 26.72
CA LEU A 58 -34.89 25.91 25.31
C LEU A 58 -33.91 25.09 24.48
N TYR A 59 -32.60 25.17 24.79
CA TYR A 59 -31.57 24.38 24.14
C TYR A 59 -31.89 22.87 24.20
N ARG A 60 -32.24 22.36 25.38
CA ARG A 60 -32.68 20.96 25.55
C ARG A 60 -33.97 20.64 24.81
N ALA A 61 -34.93 21.56 24.79
CA ALA A 61 -36.17 21.36 24.03
C ALA A 61 -35.89 21.25 22.52
N VAL A 62 -35.00 22.10 21.98
CA VAL A 62 -34.56 22.02 20.58
C VAL A 62 -33.90 20.67 20.31
N LEU A 63 -32.99 20.20 21.16
CA LEU A 63 -32.35 18.89 21.02
C LEU A 63 -33.37 17.74 20.97
N ARG A 64 -34.36 17.72 21.87
CA ARG A 64 -35.43 16.69 21.85
C ARG A 64 -36.25 16.73 20.55
N THR A 65 -36.47 17.92 19.99
CA THR A 65 -37.22 18.05 18.73
C THR A 65 -36.44 17.58 17.50
N LEU A 66 -35.10 17.48 17.57
CA LEU A 66 -34.24 16.98 16.50
C LEU A 66 -34.26 15.45 16.38
N HIS A 67 -34.53 14.75 17.48
CA HIS A 67 -34.44 13.28 17.56
C HIS A 67 -35.26 12.57 16.49
N ARG A 68 -36.56 12.89 16.39
CA ARG A 68 -37.47 12.25 15.43
C ARG A 68 -37.10 12.57 13.97
N PRO A 69 -36.93 13.85 13.55
CA PRO A 69 -36.52 14.17 12.19
C PRO A 69 -35.22 13.49 11.75
N LEU A 70 -34.21 13.44 12.63
CA LEU A 70 -32.92 12.83 12.31
C LEU A 70 -32.95 11.30 12.32
N SER A 71 -33.79 10.69 13.17
CA SER A 71 -34.04 9.24 13.12
C SER A 71 -34.71 8.84 11.80
N VAL A 72 -35.66 9.65 11.31
CA VAL A 72 -36.31 9.44 10.01
C VAL A 72 -35.31 9.63 8.87
N LEU A 73 -34.46 10.66 8.93
CA LEU A 73 -33.37 10.88 7.98
C LEU A 73 -32.47 9.62 7.88
N LEU A 74 -32.00 9.08 9.00
CA LEU A 74 -31.17 7.88 9.02
C LEU A 74 -31.88 6.65 8.45
N THR A 75 -33.16 6.48 8.78
CA THR A 75 -33.97 5.38 8.25
C THR A 75 -34.08 5.47 6.73
N ASN A 76 -34.31 6.67 6.19
CA ASN A 76 -34.39 6.91 4.74
C ASN A 76 -33.04 6.74 4.04
N LEU A 77 -31.94 7.24 4.61
CA LEU A 77 -30.61 7.03 4.04
C LEU A 77 -30.25 5.54 4.02
N SER A 78 -30.59 4.82 5.09
CA SER A 78 -30.36 3.38 5.18
C SER A 78 -31.20 2.61 4.17
N SER A 79 -32.47 2.96 3.98
CA SER A 79 -33.34 2.29 3.01
C SER A 79 -32.89 2.50 1.55
N ILE A 80 -32.27 3.65 1.25
CA ILE A 80 -31.65 3.90 -0.05
C ILE A 80 -30.32 3.15 -0.18
N LEU A 81 -29.51 3.10 0.88
CA LEU A 81 -28.18 2.51 0.85
C LEU A 81 -28.19 0.98 0.75
N VAL A 82 -29.09 0.31 1.47
CA VAL A 82 -29.10 -1.17 1.54
C VAL A 82 -29.20 -1.83 0.15
N PRO A 83 -30.11 -1.44 -0.75
CA PRO A 83 -30.17 -1.99 -2.11
C PRO A 83 -28.90 -1.72 -2.94
N LEU A 84 -28.22 -0.59 -2.71
CA LEU A 84 -26.97 -0.26 -3.40
C LEU A 84 -25.86 -1.22 -2.96
N LEU A 85 -25.72 -1.46 -1.65
CA LEU A 85 -24.71 -2.36 -1.10
C LEU A 85 -24.98 -3.83 -1.45
N ALA A 86 -26.25 -4.22 -1.59
CA ALA A 86 -26.64 -5.56 -2.02
C ALA A 86 -26.39 -5.80 -3.53
N SER A 87 -26.26 -4.74 -4.32
CA SER A 87 -26.00 -4.87 -5.76
C SER A 87 -24.56 -5.32 -6.00
N PRO A 88 -24.32 -6.35 -6.84
CA PRO A 88 -22.96 -6.80 -7.18
C PRO A 88 -22.15 -5.69 -7.88
N ALA A 89 -22.83 -4.71 -8.50
CA ALA A 89 -22.17 -3.56 -9.11
C ALA A 89 -21.43 -2.69 -8.08
N PHE A 90 -21.78 -2.74 -6.79
CA PHE A 90 -21.08 -1.95 -5.78
C PHE A 90 -19.61 -2.35 -5.62
N LEU A 91 -19.30 -3.65 -5.72
CA LEU A 91 -17.93 -4.19 -5.61
C LEU A 91 -17.37 -4.66 -6.95
N ASN A 92 -18.00 -4.28 -8.07
CA ASN A 92 -17.52 -4.63 -9.41
C ASN A 92 -17.37 -3.36 -10.28
N PRO A 93 -16.14 -2.93 -10.60
CA PRO A 93 -14.87 -3.53 -10.18
C PRO A 93 -14.59 -3.31 -8.69
N SER A 94 -13.82 -4.22 -8.07
CA SER A 94 -13.42 -4.18 -6.65
C SER A 94 -12.60 -2.93 -6.33
N ALA A 95 -11.75 -2.52 -7.26
CA ALA A 95 -10.97 -1.30 -7.22
C ALA A 95 -11.05 -0.55 -8.56
N PRO A 96 -10.78 0.77 -8.59
CA PRO A 96 -10.66 1.51 -9.84
C PRO A 96 -9.62 0.90 -10.78
N THR A 97 -9.90 0.91 -12.09
CA THR A 97 -8.99 0.36 -13.10
C THR A 97 -8.57 1.42 -14.10
N VAL A 98 -7.58 1.12 -14.94
CA VAL A 98 -7.17 2.03 -16.03
C VAL A 98 -8.34 2.32 -16.99
N SER A 99 -9.16 1.30 -17.27
CA SER A 99 -10.34 1.44 -18.14
C SER A 99 -11.52 2.15 -17.47
N ALA A 100 -11.63 2.05 -16.14
CA ALA A 100 -12.69 2.63 -15.33
C ALA A 100 -12.08 3.29 -14.07
N PRO A 101 -11.47 4.48 -14.21
CA PRO A 101 -10.76 5.13 -13.12
C PRO A 101 -11.69 5.84 -12.13
N THR A 102 -12.97 6.01 -12.50
CA THR A 102 -14.00 6.65 -11.69
C THR A 102 -14.99 5.62 -11.15
N PRO A 103 -15.62 5.89 -10.00
CA PRO A 103 -16.65 5.02 -9.46
C PRO A 103 -17.82 4.84 -10.45
N ASN A 104 -18.42 3.66 -10.48
CA ASN A 104 -19.63 3.44 -11.28
C ASN A 104 -20.86 4.13 -10.66
N ALA A 105 -22.02 4.10 -11.31
CA ALA A 105 -23.22 4.76 -10.82
C ALA A 105 -23.65 4.26 -9.42
N THR A 106 -23.60 2.95 -9.16
CA THR A 106 -23.95 2.38 -7.84
C THR A 106 -23.02 2.87 -6.74
N GLN A 107 -21.71 2.84 -6.98
CA GLN A 107 -20.69 3.35 -6.07
C GLN A 107 -20.85 4.86 -5.86
N SER A 108 -21.13 5.63 -6.92
CA SER A 108 -21.32 7.08 -6.85
C SER A 108 -22.53 7.46 -6.00
N HIS A 109 -23.64 6.74 -6.12
CA HIS A 109 -24.81 6.92 -5.27
C HIS A 109 -24.52 6.61 -3.79
N ALA A 110 -23.82 5.51 -3.51
CA ALA A 110 -23.42 5.15 -2.15
C ALA A 110 -22.47 6.19 -1.55
N LEU A 111 -21.50 6.67 -2.33
CA LEU A 111 -20.57 7.74 -1.93
C LEU A 111 -21.29 9.07 -1.69
N GLY A 112 -22.34 9.39 -2.45
CA GLY A 112 -23.16 10.58 -2.19
C GLY A 112 -23.85 10.53 -0.82
N ILE A 113 -24.33 9.35 -0.40
CA ILE A 113 -24.90 9.14 0.94
C ILE A 113 -23.82 9.27 2.02
N ALA A 114 -22.66 8.66 1.80
CA ALA A 114 -21.53 8.78 2.73
C ALA A 114 -21.08 10.25 2.88
N LYS A 115 -21.00 11.00 1.77
CA LYS A 115 -20.62 12.41 1.79
C LYS A 115 -21.65 13.28 2.52
N PHE A 116 -22.94 13.03 2.29
CA PHE A 116 -24.01 13.68 3.05
C PHE A 116 -23.86 13.45 4.55
N ALA A 117 -23.61 12.20 4.96
CA ALA A 117 -23.43 11.84 6.37
C ALA A 117 -22.18 12.50 6.97
N GLU A 118 -21.08 12.56 6.22
CA GLU A 118 -19.84 13.24 6.60
C GLU A 118 -20.08 14.72 6.85
N GLU A 119 -20.71 15.43 5.92
CA GLU A 119 -20.98 16.87 6.07
C GLU A 119 -21.87 17.18 7.28
N LEU A 120 -22.85 16.32 7.56
CA LEU A 120 -23.70 16.47 8.74
C LEU A 120 -22.93 16.17 10.03
N LEU A 121 -22.03 15.19 10.02
CA LEU A 121 -21.17 14.89 11.16
C LEU A 121 -20.22 16.04 11.49
N ILE A 122 -19.70 16.76 10.49
CA ILE A 122 -18.88 17.97 10.73
C ILE A 122 -19.68 19.00 11.53
N ALA A 123 -20.95 19.21 11.21
CA ALA A 123 -21.81 20.10 11.98
C ALA A 123 -22.10 19.57 13.39
N PHE A 124 -22.25 18.24 13.55
CA PHE A 124 -22.36 17.61 14.87
C PHE A 124 -21.11 17.83 15.71
N ASP A 125 -19.92 17.72 15.13
CA ASP A 125 -18.65 17.92 15.82
C ASP A 125 -18.49 19.36 16.30
N GLN A 126 -18.79 20.33 15.44
CA GLN A 126 -18.74 21.76 15.77
C GLN A 126 -19.72 22.17 16.89
N LEU A 127 -20.79 21.41 17.07
CA LEU A 127 -21.83 21.64 18.06
C LEU A 127 -21.75 20.68 19.26
N GLU A 128 -20.73 19.81 19.28
CA GLU A 128 -20.52 18.76 20.29
C GLU A 128 -21.77 17.86 20.46
N LEU A 129 -22.46 17.56 19.37
CA LEU A 129 -23.68 16.76 19.39
C LEU A 129 -23.36 15.26 19.42
N GLY A 130 -23.98 14.57 20.38
CA GLY A 130 -23.89 13.12 20.51
C GLY A 130 -22.56 12.61 21.07
N THR A 131 -21.76 13.49 21.69
CA THR A 131 -20.53 13.15 22.44
C THR A 131 -20.85 12.76 23.88
N ASP A 132 -21.92 13.31 24.46
CA ASP A 132 -22.31 13.08 25.84
C ASP A 132 -22.94 11.69 26.06
N ASN A 133 -22.51 11.02 27.12
CA ASN A 133 -23.28 9.93 27.75
C ASN A 133 -24.30 10.56 28.70
N ASP A 134 -25.32 11.24 28.16
CA ASP A 134 -26.40 11.77 29.00
C ASP A 134 -27.20 10.59 29.58
N PRO A 135 -27.18 10.36 30.91
CA PRO A 135 -27.91 9.27 31.54
C PRO A 135 -29.44 9.39 31.38
N ARG A 136 -29.95 10.54 30.90
CA ARG A 136 -31.37 10.78 30.66
C ARG A 136 -31.84 10.39 29.25
N GLY A 137 -30.93 10.01 28.36
CA GLY A 137 -31.28 9.55 27.01
C GLY A 137 -31.72 10.64 26.03
N ASP A 138 -31.57 11.92 26.40
CA ASP A 138 -31.92 13.06 25.53
C ASP A 138 -30.85 13.36 24.46
N GLY A 139 -29.73 12.63 24.47
CA GLY A 139 -28.59 12.85 23.57
C GLY A 139 -28.79 12.32 22.15
N LEU A 140 -28.08 12.90 21.18
CA LEU A 140 -28.09 12.50 19.76
C LEU A 140 -27.05 11.44 19.41
N LYS A 141 -26.52 10.71 20.40
CA LYS A 141 -25.48 9.69 20.23
C LYS A 141 -25.87 8.59 19.24
N PRO A 142 -27.10 7.99 19.29
CA PRO A 142 -27.50 6.98 18.31
C PRO A 142 -27.54 7.53 16.87
N VAL A 143 -27.88 8.82 16.72
CA VAL A 143 -27.90 9.47 15.42
C VAL A 143 -26.47 9.62 14.87
N ARG A 144 -25.55 10.10 15.71
CA ARG A 144 -24.12 10.23 15.39
C ARG A 144 -23.52 8.88 14.98
N GLU A 145 -23.75 7.84 15.77
CA GLU A 145 -23.29 6.47 15.49
C GLU A 145 -23.90 5.91 14.19
N GLY A 146 -25.17 6.22 13.91
CA GLY A 146 -25.84 5.89 12.66
C GLY A 146 -25.16 6.53 11.44
N LEU A 147 -24.82 7.82 11.52
CA LEU A 147 -24.09 8.52 10.44
C LEU A 147 -22.70 7.92 10.21
N VAL A 148 -21.96 7.65 11.29
CA VAL A 148 -20.65 6.97 11.24
C VAL A 148 -20.78 5.59 10.58
N SER A 149 -21.83 4.84 10.92
CA SER A 149 -22.10 3.52 10.33
C SER A 149 -22.35 3.59 8.82
N LEU A 150 -23.11 4.59 8.35
CA LEU A 150 -23.37 4.78 6.91
C LEU A 150 -22.08 5.03 6.13
N ILE A 151 -21.18 5.87 6.66
CA ILE A 151 -19.88 6.15 6.04
C ILE A 151 -19.07 4.85 5.95
N ASN A 152 -18.89 4.16 7.08
CA ASN A 152 -18.06 2.97 7.15
C ASN A 152 -18.54 1.84 6.24
N LYS A 153 -19.87 1.64 6.11
CA LYS A 153 -20.46 0.64 5.20
C LYS A 153 -20.14 0.90 3.72
N VAL A 154 -19.86 2.15 3.34
CA VAL A 154 -19.52 2.52 1.96
C VAL A 154 -18.02 2.56 1.75
N THR A 155 -17.28 3.26 2.61
CA THR A 155 -15.85 3.54 2.37
C THR A 155 -14.98 2.33 2.66
N THR A 156 -15.28 1.55 3.71
CA THR A 156 -14.43 0.41 4.13
C THR A 156 -14.31 -0.66 3.04
N PRO A 157 -15.41 -1.12 2.39
CA PRO A 157 -15.29 -2.10 1.32
C PRO A 157 -14.51 -1.58 0.09
N LEU A 158 -14.66 -0.30 -0.26
CA LEU A 158 -13.95 0.30 -1.40
C LEU A 158 -12.45 0.44 -1.14
N VAL A 159 -12.06 0.87 0.06
CA VAL A 159 -10.65 0.90 0.50
C VAL A 159 -10.08 -0.51 0.56
N THR A 160 -10.86 -1.48 1.04
CA THR A 160 -10.47 -2.90 1.07
C THR A 160 -10.28 -3.48 -0.33
N GLY A 161 -11.11 -3.08 -1.30
CA GLY A 161 -10.92 -3.46 -2.69
C GLY A 161 -9.56 -3.02 -3.24
N ILE A 162 -9.18 -1.75 -3.00
CA ILE A 162 -7.84 -1.24 -3.38
C ILE A 162 -6.73 -2.02 -2.65
N ARG A 163 -6.92 -2.32 -1.36
CA ARG A 163 -5.98 -3.14 -0.58
C ARG A 163 -5.73 -4.51 -1.23
N ASN A 164 -6.81 -5.18 -1.63
CA ASN A 164 -6.75 -6.52 -2.19
C ASN A 164 -6.07 -6.58 -3.57
N GLU A 165 -6.03 -5.47 -4.31
CA GLU A 165 -5.26 -5.35 -5.55
C GLU A 165 -3.79 -4.96 -5.29
N LEU A 166 -3.53 -4.07 -4.33
CA LEU A 166 -2.17 -3.60 -4.02
C LEU A 166 -1.31 -4.68 -3.36
N ILE A 167 -1.84 -5.41 -2.37
CA ILE A 167 -1.06 -6.37 -1.59
C ILE A 167 -0.42 -7.46 -2.48
N PRO A 168 -1.15 -8.15 -3.38
CA PRO A 168 -0.54 -9.17 -4.24
C PRO A 168 0.56 -8.62 -5.15
N LEU A 169 0.40 -7.39 -5.65
CA LEU A 169 1.43 -6.72 -6.46
C LEU A 169 2.69 -6.44 -5.64
N ILE A 170 2.54 -6.05 -4.38
CA ILE A 170 3.65 -5.81 -3.47
C ILE A 170 4.33 -7.12 -3.06
N GLU A 171 3.56 -8.14 -2.67
CA GLU A 171 4.08 -9.45 -2.27
C GLU A 171 4.82 -10.13 -3.44
N SER A 172 4.40 -9.89 -4.68
CA SER A 172 5.11 -10.41 -5.85
C SER A 172 6.54 -9.86 -6.04
N LEU A 173 6.88 -8.74 -5.38
CA LEU A 173 8.25 -8.17 -5.38
C LEU A 173 9.25 -9.06 -4.66
N GLU A 174 8.78 -9.99 -3.82
CA GLU A 174 9.63 -10.99 -3.17
C GLU A 174 10.26 -11.95 -4.18
N ARG A 175 9.62 -12.14 -5.34
CA ARG A 175 10.17 -12.98 -6.39
C ARG A 175 11.11 -12.15 -7.26
N PRO A 176 12.30 -12.65 -7.61
CA PRO A 176 13.16 -11.97 -8.57
C PRO A 176 12.46 -11.86 -9.93
N ALA A 177 12.64 -10.73 -10.62
CA ALA A 177 12.09 -10.52 -11.95
C ALA A 177 12.59 -11.63 -12.90
N SER A 178 11.70 -12.51 -13.36
CA SER A 178 12.07 -13.54 -14.33
C SER A 178 12.53 -12.87 -15.63
N GLN A 179 13.60 -13.38 -16.25
CA GLN A 179 14.19 -12.84 -17.48
C GLN A 179 13.30 -12.94 -18.73
N SER A 180 11.98 -13.14 -18.60
CA SER A 180 11.03 -13.12 -19.71
C SER A 180 10.64 -11.70 -20.13
N ALA A 181 11.57 -10.75 -20.11
CA ALA A 181 11.35 -9.46 -20.74
C ALA A 181 11.34 -9.64 -22.27
N PRO A 182 10.41 -9.01 -23.00
CA PRO A 182 10.41 -9.06 -24.46
C PRO A 182 11.71 -8.42 -24.96
N ARG A 183 12.35 -9.13 -25.90
CA ARG A 183 13.61 -8.77 -26.58
C ARG A 183 13.72 -7.26 -26.81
N ALA A 184 14.57 -6.60 -26.03
CA ALA A 184 14.81 -5.16 -26.13
C ALA A 184 15.19 -4.77 -27.57
N THR A 185 14.48 -3.79 -28.14
CA THR A 185 14.87 -3.13 -29.37
C THR A 185 16.13 -2.28 -29.11
N PRO A 186 17.12 -2.27 -30.02
CA PRO A 186 18.43 -1.67 -29.75
C PRO A 186 18.40 -0.17 -30.02
N ALA A 187 17.77 0.62 -29.15
CA ALA A 187 17.93 2.08 -29.14
C ALA A 187 17.30 2.72 -27.88
N SER A 188 17.90 2.56 -26.70
CA SER A 188 17.79 3.60 -25.67
C SER A 188 18.92 3.47 -24.66
N LYS A 189 19.56 4.58 -24.34
CA LYS A 189 20.62 4.68 -23.33
C LYS A 189 19.96 4.57 -21.95
N THR A 190 20.54 3.73 -21.08
CA THR A 190 20.34 3.75 -19.61
C THR A 190 18.89 3.77 -19.11
N SER A 191 18.04 2.82 -19.52
CA SER A 191 16.77 2.61 -18.80
C SER A 191 16.98 1.58 -17.68
N THR A 192 16.84 2.03 -16.43
CA THR A 192 16.72 1.14 -15.27
C THR A 192 15.59 0.14 -15.53
N ILE A 193 15.87 -1.15 -15.42
CA ILE A 193 14.85 -2.20 -15.56
C ILE A 193 14.20 -2.36 -14.19
N TYR A 194 12.90 -2.08 -14.08
CA TYR A 194 12.10 -2.29 -12.87
C TYR A 194 11.40 -3.64 -12.88
N HIS A 195 11.02 -4.13 -11.70
CA HIS A 195 10.16 -5.30 -11.57
C HIS A 195 8.81 -5.06 -12.29
N PRO A 196 8.22 -6.06 -12.97
CA PRO A 196 6.93 -5.92 -13.66
C PRO A 196 5.80 -5.38 -12.77
N SER A 197 5.81 -5.74 -11.49
CA SER A 197 4.85 -5.23 -10.50
C SER A 197 5.03 -3.74 -10.22
N ILE A 198 6.27 -3.24 -10.19
CA ILE A 198 6.54 -1.79 -10.09
C ILE A 198 5.99 -1.07 -11.33
N MET A 199 6.22 -1.62 -12.53
CA MET A 199 5.67 -1.04 -13.76
C MET A 199 4.13 -1.01 -13.75
N THR A 200 3.49 -2.06 -13.22
CA THR A 200 2.03 -2.10 -13.06
C THR A 200 1.57 -1.06 -12.04
N LEU A 201 2.24 -0.97 -10.88
CA LEU A 201 1.94 0.00 -9.84
C LEU A 201 2.11 1.45 -10.32
N GLN A 202 3.09 1.74 -11.18
CA GLN A 202 3.24 3.07 -11.80
C GLN A 202 1.98 3.53 -12.54
N THR A 203 1.21 2.60 -13.11
CA THR A 203 -0.06 2.92 -13.78
C THR A 203 -1.25 3.04 -12.83
N LEU A 204 -1.30 2.20 -11.79
CA LEU A 204 -2.46 2.09 -10.90
C LEU A 204 -2.43 3.08 -9.74
N VAL A 205 -1.25 3.35 -9.17
CA VAL A 205 -1.11 4.17 -7.95
C VAL A 205 -1.69 5.58 -8.10
N PRO A 206 -1.50 6.32 -9.22
CA PRO A 206 -2.14 7.63 -9.40
C PRO A 206 -3.68 7.56 -9.47
N ILE A 207 -4.25 6.43 -9.89
CA ILE A 207 -5.70 6.20 -9.90
C ILE A 207 -6.17 5.92 -8.47
N TYR A 208 -5.48 5.04 -7.75
CA TYR A 208 -5.78 4.74 -6.36
C TYR A 208 -5.60 5.93 -5.43
N ALA A 209 -4.58 6.77 -5.64
CA ALA A 209 -4.39 8.01 -4.88
C ALA A 209 -5.62 8.92 -4.97
N ARG A 210 -6.12 9.15 -6.18
CA ARG A 210 -7.33 9.96 -6.42
C ARG A 210 -8.58 9.33 -5.83
N ALA A 211 -8.72 8.01 -5.92
CA ALA A 211 -9.86 7.29 -5.36
C ALA A 211 -9.85 7.29 -3.83
N LEU A 212 -8.70 6.99 -3.21
CA LEU A 212 -8.51 7.04 -1.76
C LEU A 212 -8.77 8.44 -1.23
N ALA A 213 -8.21 9.49 -1.86
CA ALA A 213 -8.47 10.88 -1.44
C ALA A 213 -9.98 11.22 -1.43
N ARG A 214 -10.76 10.62 -2.33
CA ARG A 214 -12.22 10.74 -2.35
C ARG A 214 -12.92 9.89 -1.28
N TYR A 215 -12.48 8.65 -1.07
CA TYR A 215 -13.11 7.72 -0.13
C TYR A 215 -12.79 8.03 1.32
N THR A 216 -11.64 8.67 1.57
CA THR A 216 -11.10 8.91 2.90
C THR A 216 -11.04 10.39 3.24
N SER A 217 -11.88 11.24 2.61
CA SER A 217 -11.97 12.66 2.98
C SER A 217 -12.53 12.86 4.40
N SER A 218 -13.38 11.94 4.85
CA SER A 218 -13.98 11.96 6.19
C SER A 218 -12.99 11.52 7.27
N GLN A 219 -13.01 12.20 8.42
CA GLN A 219 -12.27 11.79 9.62
C GLN A 219 -12.58 10.36 10.07
N VAL A 220 -13.82 9.90 9.84
CA VAL A 220 -14.26 8.54 10.16
C VAL A 220 -13.48 7.49 9.34
N ALA A 221 -13.22 7.79 8.06
CA ALA A 221 -12.57 6.89 7.13
C ALA A 221 -11.03 6.90 7.24
N GLN A 222 -10.44 7.81 8.02
CA GLN A 222 -8.98 7.91 8.21
C GLN A 222 -8.38 6.66 8.85
N SER A 223 -9.12 5.98 9.73
CA SER A 223 -8.68 4.71 10.33
C SER A 223 -8.49 3.61 9.28
N ALA A 224 -9.37 3.54 8.27
CA ALA A 224 -9.25 2.60 7.17
C ALA A 224 -8.04 2.92 6.27
N LEU A 225 -7.78 4.22 6.04
CA LEU A 225 -6.60 4.67 5.30
C LEU A 225 -5.30 4.29 6.03
N ALA A 226 -5.20 4.58 7.33
CA ALA A 226 -4.02 4.26 8.12
C ALA A 226 -3.73 2.74 8.11
N ASN A 227 -4.76 1.92 8.34
CA ASN A 227 -4.63 0.47 8.29
C ASN A 227 -4.18 -0.05 6.89
N LEU A 228 -4.68 0.56 5.81
CA LEU A 228 -4.24 0.24 4.46
C LEU A 228 -2.74 0.53 4.30
N LEU A 229 -2.31 1.76 4.64
CA LEU A 229 -0.93 2.21 4.44
C LEU A 229 0.05 1.39 5.27
N ILE A 230 -0.23 1.17 6.56
CA ILE A 230 0.60 0.33 7.44
C ILE A 230 0.74 -1.08 6.85
N SER A 231 -0.38 -1.68 6.39
CA SER A 231 -0.35 -3.01 5.79
C SER A 231 0.46 -3.04 4.49
N VAL A 232 0.35 -2.01 3.64
CA VAL A 232 1.08 -1.90 2.37
C VAL A 232 2.58 -1.74 2.62
N LEU A 233 2.97 -0.83 3.52
CA LEU A 233 4.36 -0.56 3.87
C LEU A 233 5.03 -1.78 4.52
N TRP A 234 4.33 -2.43 5.46
CA TRP A 234 4.83 -3.66 6.09
C TRP A 234 5.09 -4.76 5.06
N LYS A 235 4.10 -5.03 4.20
CA LYS A 235 4.23 -6.06 3.15
C LYS A 235 5.33 -5.73 2.16
N ALA A 236 5.54 -4.45 1.85
CA ALA A 236 6.64 -4.01 1.01
C ALA A 236 8.00 -4.29 1.66
N MET A 237 8.16 -3.95 2.93
CA MET A 237 9.40 -4.21 3.67
C MET A 237 9.72 -5.70 3.73
N VAL A 238 8.73 -6.53 4.05
CA VAL A 238 8.88 -7.99 4.10
C VAL A 238 9.26 -8.55 2.71
N ALA A 239 8.52 -8.18 1.67
CA ALA A 239 8.77 -8.69 0.31
C ALA A 239 10.16 -8.32 -0.19
N LEU A 240 10.59 -7.07 0.00
CA LEU A 240 11.88 -6.59 -0.47
C LEU A 240 13.05 -7.17 0.33
N SER A 241 12.89 -7.35 1.66
CA SER A 241 13.95 -7.93 2.50
C SER A 241 14.14 -9.43 2.26
N HIS A 242 13.08 -10.16 1.89
CA HIS A 242 13.14 -11.59 1.62
C HIS A 242 13.45 -11.93 0.15
N ARG A 243 13.45 -10.94 -0.75
CA ARG A 243 13.73 -11.17 -2.18
C ARG A 243 15.13 -11.71 -2.41
N SER A 244 15.24 -12.94 -2.89
CA SER A 244 16.52 -13.56 -3.25
C SER A 244 17.23 -12.78 -4.36
N ASP A 245 18.51 -12.47 -4.17
CA ASP A 245 19.32 -11.90 -5.24
C ASP A 245 19.59 -12.99 -6.28
N MET A 246 19.16 -12.74 -7.52
CA MET A 246 19.45 -13.64 -8.62
C MET A 246 20.94 -13.52 -8.92
N ALA A 247 21.74 -14.45 -8.38
CA ALA A 247 23.14 -14.55 -8.75
C ALA A 247 23.22 -14.61 -10.29
N PRO A 248 24.00 -13.74 -10.94
CA PRO A 248 24.15 -13.82 -12.38
C PRO A 248 24.72 -15.20 -12.68
N SER A 249 23.90 -16.06 -13.28
CA SER A 249 24.36 -17.34 -13.79
C SER A 249 25.58 -17.06 -14.65
N PRO A 250 26.71 -17.78 -14.45
CA PRO A 250 27.90 -17.56 -15.25
C PRO A 250 27.50 -17.62 -16.72
N PRO A 251 28.02 -16.71 -17.57
CA PRO A 251 27.67 -16.73 -18.98
C PRO A 251 27.90 -18.14 -19.51
N PRO A 252 27.00 -18.68 -20.35
CA PRO A 252 27.22 -19.99 -20.95
C PRO A 252 28.60 -19.96 -21.59
N SER A 253 29.50 -20.80 -21.08
CA SER A 253 30.85 -20.91 -21.61
C SER A 253 30.74 -21.07 -23.14
N PRO A 254 31.60 -20.43 -23.94
CA PRO A 254 31.51 -20.51 -25.38
C PRO A 254 31.65 -21.97 -25.78
N GLY A 255 30.50 -22.62 -26.03
CA GLY A 255 30.46 -23.96 -26.54
C GLY A 255 31.21 -23.93 -27.86
N GLN A 256 32.35 -24.63 -27.92
CA GLN A 256 32.93 -25.00 -29.19
C GLN A 256 31.84 -25.74 -29.95
N GLY A 257 31.22 -25.03 -30.90
CA GLY A 257 30.28 -25.59 -31.84
C GLY A 257 31.00 -26.62 -32.70
N LYS A 258 31.15 -27.84 -32.19
CA LYS A 258 31.36 -29.02 -33.01
C LYS A 258 30.11 -29.14 -33.87
N LYS A 259 30.14 -28.53 -35.05
CA LYS A 259 29.24 -28.85 -36.16
C LYS A 259 29.34 -30.36 -36.38
N ARG A 260 28.39 -31.10 -35.81
CA ARG A 260 28.23 -32.53 -36.07
C ARG A 260 27.70 -32.63 -37.49
N ARG A 261 28.64 -32.93 -38.38
CA ARG A 261 28.49 -33.10 -39.83
C ARG A 261 27.45 -34.20 -40.08
N GLY A 262 26.34 -33.82 -40.71
CA GLY A 262 25.41 -34.76 -41.33
C GLY A 262 26.07 -35.46 -42.54
N SER A 263 25.52 -36.63 -42.84
CA SER A 263 25.91 -37.67 -43.79
C SER A 263 26.34 -37.22 -45.20
N PRO A 264 27.09 -38.05 -45.94
CA PRO A 264 27.59 -37.70 -47.26
C PRO A 264 26.49 -37.89 -48.32
N SER A 265 26.26 -36.86 -49.14
CA SER A 265 25.58 -36.98 -50.43
C SER A 265 26.61 -36.83 -51.53
N THR A 266 26.68 -37.84 -52.39
CA THR A 266 27.58 -37.98 -53.52
C THR A 266 27.00 -37.31 -54.75
N THR A 267 27.65 -36.26 -55.27
CA THR A 267 27.86 -35.92 -56.70
C THR A 267 28.46 -34.51 -56.81
N PRO A 268 29.46 -34.27 -57.69
CA PRO A 268 30.08 -32.95 -57.85
C PRO A 268 29.46 -32.19 -59.04
N PRO A 269 29.59 -30.85 -59.09
CA PRO A 269 29.71 -30.19 -60.38
C PRO A 269 31.08 -29.54 -60.56
N ALA A 270 31.53 -29.62 -61.81
CA ALA A 270 32.78 -29.11 -62.34
C ALA A 270 32.68 -27.63 -62.73
N THR A 271 33.83 -26.96 -62.71
CA THR A 271 34.17 -25.66 -63.34
C THR A 271 33.81 -24.39 -62.54
N PRO A 272 34.77 -23.46 -62.32
CA PRO A 272 34.58 -22.26 -61.50
C PRO A 272 34.18 -21.04 -62.36
N PRO A 273 33.44 -20.05 -61.83
CA PRO A 273 33.44 -18.71 -62.41
C PRO A 273 34.57 -17.87 -61.80
N ALA A 274 35.23 -17.13 -62.69
CA ALA A 274 36.36 -16.27 -62.40
C ALA A 274 35.98 -15.03 -61.58
N SER A 275 36.97 -14.55 -60.81
CA SER A 275 37.08 -13.17 -60.34
C SER A 275 36.07 -12.71 -59.28
N ARG A 276 36.48 -12.85 -58.01
CA ARG A 276 36.83 -11.71 -57.15
C ARG A 276 37.50 -12.23 -55.89
N PHE A 277 38.83 -12.12 -55.85
CA PHE A 277 39.59 -12.07 -54.61
C PHE A 277 39.16 -10.82 -53.83
N MET A 278 37.96 -10.85 -53.24
CA MET A 278 37.67 -10.00 -52.09
C MET A 278 38.21 -10.77 -50.89
N LEU A 279 39.46 -10.50 -50.57
CA LEU A 279 40.03 -10.76 -49.26
C LEU A 279 39.07 -10.13 -48.24
N LYS A 280 38.11 -10.91 -47.72
CA LYS A 280 37.31 -10.50 -46.57
C LYS A 280 38.28 -10.46 -45.41
N LEU A 281 38.87 -9.27 -45.20
CA LEU A 281 39.47 -8.91 -43.94
C LEU A 281 38.48 -9.30 -42.83
N PRO A 282 38.94 -9.97 -41.76
CA PRO A 282 38.08 -10.25 -40.62
C PRO A 282 37.42 -8.92 -40.20
N PRO A 283 36.13 -8.92 -39.80
CA PRO A 283 35.48 -7.69 -39.38
C PRO A 283 36.37 -7.01 -38.34
N SER A 284 36.92 -5.84 -38.73
CA SER A 284 37.89 -5.05 -37.96
C SER A 284 37.26 -4.36 -36.75
N ARG A 285 36.04 -4.77 -36.39
CA ARG A 285 35.37 -4.32 -35.18
C ARG A 285 35.50 -5.44 -34.16
N PRO A 286 36.17 -5.21 -33.01
CA PRO A 286 36.04 -6.13 -31.90
C PRO A 286 34.54 -6.37 -31.64
N PRO A 287 34.11 -7.59 -31.30
CA PRO A 287 32.73 -7.84 -30.90
C PRO A 287 32.39 -6.83 -29.81
N SER A 288 31.32 -6.05 -30.02
CA SER A 288 30.82 -5.13 -29.00
C SER A 288 30.72 -5.91 -27.69
N PRO A 289 31.19 -5.33 -26.56
CA PRO A 289 31.11 -6.03 -25.28
C PRO A 289 29.66 -6.50 -25.07
N PRO A 290 29.45 -7.73 -24.59
CA PRO A 290 28.10 -8.22 -24.33
C PRO A 290 27.42 -7.21 -23.41
N VAL A 291 26.23 -6.75 -23.83
CA VAL A 291 25.39 -5.89 -22.99
C VAL A 291 25.07 -6.72 -21.76
N VAL A 292 25.68 -6.38 -20.63
CA VAL A 292 25.34 -6.98 -19.33
C VAL A 292 23.90 -6.54 -19.05
N PRO A 293 22.93 -7.46 -18.97
CA PRO A 293 21.57 -7.07 -18.63
C PRO A 293 21.57 -6.47 -17.23
N VAL A 294 21.19 -5.20 -17.12
CA VAL A 294 20.95 -4.54 -15.83
C VAL A 294 19.69 -5.18 -15.25
N VAL A 295 19.84 -6.06 -14.26
CA VAL A 295 18.71 -6.74 -13.62
C VAL A 295 18.06 -5.79 -12.61
N ALA A 296 16.74 -5.86 -12.48
CA ALA A 296 16.00 -5.12 -11.45
C ALA A 296 16.53 -5.50 -10.05
N THR A 297 17.01 -4.51 -9.30
CA THR A 297 17.57 -4.70 -7.96
C THR A 297 16.53 -4.41 -6.88
N ALA A 298 16.63 -5.11 -5.74
CA ALA A 298 15.75 -4.86 -4.60
C ALA A 298 15.80 -3.39 -4.14
N ALA A 299 16.98 -2.77 -4.09
CA ALA A 299 17.15 -1.36 -3.73
C ALA A 299 16.47 -0.41 -4.73
N GLY A 300 16.65 -0.64 -6.04
CA GLY A 300 16.04 0.17 -7.10
C GLY A 300 14.52 0.08 -7.10
N ASP A 301 13.98 -1.13 -6.92
CA ASP A 301 12.54 -1.37 -6.81
C ASP A 301 11.97 -0.79 -5.49
N CYS A 302 12.71 -0.86 -4.38
CA CYS A 302 12.33 -0.24 -3.10
C CYS A 302 12.17 1.28 -3.22
N LYS A 303 13.12 1.95 -3.89
CA LYS A 303 13.08 3.39 -4.13
C LYS A 303 11.91 3.79 -5.02
N ALA A 304 11.72 3.07 -6.14
CA ALA A 304 10.59 3.30 -7.02
C ALA A 304 9.24 3.07 -6.31
N LEU A 305 9.14 2.05 -5.45
CA LEU A 305 7.95 1.79 -4.66
C LEU A 305 7.69 2.90 -3.64
N LEU A 306 8.72 3.40 -2.95
CA LEU A 306 8.62 4.52 -2.02
C LEU A 306 8.08 5.78 -2.73
N ASP A 307 8.63 6.10 -3.92
CA ASP A 307 8.17 7.24 -4.73
C ASP A 307 6.70 7.09 -5.17
N LEU A 308 6.25 5.87 -5.41
CA LEU A 308 4.85 5.58 -5.73
C LEU A 308 3.94 5.73 -4.51
N ILE A 309 4.28 5.08 -3.40
CA ILE A 309 3.45 5.09 -2.18
C ILE A 309 3.36 6.52 -1.60
N ASN A 310 4.39 7.35 -1.77
CA ASN A 310 4.37 8.77 -1.39
C ASN A 310 3.29 9.60 -2.13
N GLN A 311 2.72 9.10 -3.22
CA GLN A 311 1.61 9.76 -3.93
C GLN A 311 0.25 9.47 -3.28
N LEU A 312 0.15 8.47 -2.40
CA LEU A 312 -1.08 8.14 -1.70
C LEU A 312 -1.39 9.20 -0.62
N PRO A 313 -2.68 9.49 -0.34
CA PRO A 313 -3.04 10.43 0.71
C PRO A 313 -2.56 9.94 2.07
N ARG A 314 -2.13 10.87 2.93
CA ARG A 314 -1.77 10.60 4.33
C ARG A 314 -2.96 10.85 5.26
N PRO A 315 -3.03 10.13 6.40
CA PRO A 315 -3.99 10.46 7.45
C PRO A 315 -3.76 11.87 7.98
N ALA A 316 -4.83 12.58 8.32
CA ALA A 316 -4.73 13.91 8.92
C ALA A 316 -4.10 13.84 10.32
N SER A 317 -3.14 14.72 10.60
CA SER A 317 -2.45 14.84 11.90
C SER A 317 -3.36 15.40 13.02
N ASP A 318 -4.38 16.18 12.66
CA ASP A 318 -5.15 17.00 13.60
C ASP A 318 -6.38 16.27 14.20
N GLY A 319 -6.26 14.96 14.40
CA GLY A 319 -7.36 14.10 14.86
C GLY A 319 -7.44 13.92 16.38
N PRO A 320 -8.57 13.38 16.90
CA PRO A 320 -8.63 12.88 18.28
C PRO A 320 -7.47 11.90 18.55
N SER A 321 -6.99 11.81 19.79
CA SER A 321 -5.77 11.09 20.20
C SER A 321 -5.55 9.70 19.54
N ARG A 322 -6.62 8.92 19.30
CA ARG A 322 -6.54 7.63 18.60
C ARG A 322 -6.14 7.70 17.12
N LEU A 323 -6.56 8.76 16.42
CA LEU A 323 -6.19 8.99 15.01
C LEU A 323 -4.82 9.66 14.91
N ALA A 324 -4.42 10.47 15.89
CA ALA A 324 -3.07 11.01 15.98
C ALA A 324 -2.02 9.88 16.07
N GLY A 325 -2.24 8.89 16.95
CA GLY A 325 -1.36 7.71 17.04
C GLY A 325 -1.37 6.84 15.77
N ALA A 326 -2.48 6.79 15.03
CA ALA A 326 -2.53 6.11 13.74
C ALA A 326 -1.72 6.84 12.65
N GLY A 327 -1.72 8.18 12.68
CA GLY A 327 -0.86 9.00 11.81
C GLY A 327 0.63 8.78 12.11
N GLU A 328 1.00 8.81 13.38
CA GLU A 328 2.37 8.54 13.84
C GLU A 328 2.85 7.14 13.41
N ALA A 329 2.02 6.12 13.58
CA ALA A 329 2.35 4.76 13.14
C ALA A 329 2.54 4.66 11.60
N VAL A 330 1.77 5.42 10.82
CA VAL A 330 1.95 5.50 9.37
C VAL A 330 3.28 6.20 9.04
N ASP A 331 3.59 7.31 9.69
CA ASP A 331 4.84 8.05 9.46
C ASP A 331 6.07 7.21 9.84
N ALA A 332 6.04 6.51 10.98
CA ALA A 332 7.09 5.56 11.36
C ALA A 332 7.27 4.45 10.30
N ALA A 333 6.18 3.89 9.77
CA ALA A 333 6.27 2.89 8.71
C ALA A 333 6.89 3.45 7.40
N PHE A 334 6.63 4.72 7.07
CA PHE A 334 7.30 5.39 5.95
C PHE A 334 8.79 5.61 6.21
N VAL A 335 9.16 5.99 7.43
CA VAL A 335 10.56 6.14 7.85
C VAL A 335 11.27 4.79 7.70
N GLY A 336 10.68 3.69 8.18
CA GLY A 336 11.26 2.35 8.06
C GLY A 336 11.44 1.88 6.60
N LEU A 337 10.48 2.12 5.71
CA LEU A 337 10.65 1.79 4.28
C LEU A 337 11.74 2.65 3.62
N LYS A 338 11.83 3.93 3.99
CA LYS A 338 12.90 4.82 3.51
C LYS A 338 14.27 4.35 3.99
N ALA A 339 14.40 4.02 5.27
CA ALA A 339 15.62 3.44 5.84
C ALA A 339 16.01 2.15 5.12
N LEU A 340 15.04 1.24 4.89
CA LEU A 340 15.25 0.01 4.12
C LEU A 340 15.80 0.26 2.72
N SER A 341 15.31 1.29 2.01
CA SER A 341 15.80 1.62 0.67
C SER A 341 17.28 2.00 0.67
N VAL A 342 17.71 2.81 1.66
CA VAL A 342 19.09 3.24 1.83
C VAL A 342 19.96 2.04 2.24
N PHE A 343 19.50 1.26 3.20
CA PHE A 343 20.18 0.06 3.68
C PHE A 343 20.43 -0.95 2.55
N LEU A 344 19.43 -1.25 1.71
CA LEU A 344 19.58 -2.15 0.57
C LEU A 344 20.53 -1.59 -0.50
N GLU A 345 20.54 -0.26 -0.72
CA GLU A 345 21.47 0.39 -1.64
C GLU A 345 22.92 0.28 -1.17
N VAL A 346 23.17 0.52 0.13
CA VAL A 346 24.50 0.37 0.74
C VAL A 346 24.97 -1.08 0.64
N LEU A 347 24.13 -2.07 0.98
CA LEU A 347 24.49 -3.50 0.88
C LEU A 347 24.85 -3.95 -0.53
N GLN A 348 24.25 -3.34 -1.57
CA GLN A 348 24.52 -3.70 -2.96
C GLN A 348 25.74 -3.01 -3.56
N THR A 349 26.01 -1.77 -3.15
CA THR A 349 27.06 -0.92 -3.75
C THR A 349 28.37 -0.97 -2.99
N VAL A 350 28.30 -1.15 -1.68
CA VAL A 350 29.45 -1.14 -0.80
C VAL A 350 29.68 -2.59 -0.35
N LYS A 351 30.65 -3.27 -0.98
CA LYS A 351 31.41 -4.26 -0.22
C LYS A 351 32.11 -3.44 0.86
N LEU A 352 31.54 -3.41 2.05
CA LEU A 352 32.08 -2.66 3.18
C LEU A 352 33.51 -3.16 3.42
N ASP A 353 34.49 -2.45 2.87
CA ASP A 353 35.92 -2.82 2.90
C ASP A 353 36.52 -2.32 4.22
N PHE A 354 35.84 -2.63 5.33
CA PHE A 354 36.28 -2.21 6.65
C PHE A 354 37.34 -3.16 7.17
N LYS A 355 38.38 -2.55 7.74
CA LYS A 355 39.50 -3.26 8.35
C LYS A 355 39.14 -3.96 9.68
N SER A 356 37.96 -3.70 10.25
CA SER A 356 37.50 -4.26 11.52
C SER A 356 36.00 -4.60 11.46
N THR A 357 35.65 -5.76 12.02
CA THR A 357 34.28 -6.26 12.16
C THR A 357 33.43 -5.37 13.07
N ASP A 358 34.03 -4.79 14.12
CA ASP A 358 33.35 -3.86 15.04
C ASP A 358 32.91 -2.56 14.32
N ALA A 359 33.76 -2.00 13.46
CA ALA A 359 33.43 -0.78 12.72
C ALA A 359 32.26 -1.04 11.76
N MET A 360 32.28 -2.18 11.08
CA MET A 360 31.20 -2.60 10.18
C MET A 360 29.89 -2.82 10.93
N ALA A 361 29.92 -3.51 12.07
CA ALA A 361 28.72 -3.78 12.86
C ALA A 361 28.07 -2.49 13.40
N ASN A 362 28.86 -1.51 13.84
CA ASN A 362 28.34 -0.22 14.30
C ASN A 362 27.72 0.60 13.14
N GLU A 363 28.32 0.57 11.95
CA GLU A 363 27.71 1.21 10.79
C GLU A 363 26.41 0.54 10.38
N LEU A 364 26.36 -0.80 10.40
CA LEU A 364 25.13 -1.55 10.16
C LEU A 364 24.06 -1.21 11.20
N LEU A 365 24.42 -1.08 12.48
CA LEU A 365 23.49 -0.67 13.55
C LEU A 365 22.86 0.70 13.24
N ASN A 366 23.68 1.68 12.84
CA ASN A 366 23.19 3.00 12.44
C ASN A 366 22.29 2.95 11.19
N LEU A 367 22.58 2.05 10.23
CA LEU A 367 21.77 1.88 9.03
C LEU A 367 20.45 1.14 9.30
N THR A 368 20.39 0.35 10.38
CA THR A 368 19.21 -0.45 10.75
C THR A 368 18.40 0.15 11.90
N GLU A 369 18.79 1.28 12.48
CA GLU A 369 18.12 1.93 13.62
C GLU A 369 16.58 2.05 13.45
N GLU A 370 16.15 2.42 12.24
CA GLU A 370 14.73 2.63 11.91
C GLU A 370 14.07 1.41 11.22
N ILE A 371 14.75 0.26 11.19
CA ILE A 371 14.30 -0.96 10.49
C ILE A 371 14.10 -2.06 11.53
N PRO A 372 12.91 -2.68 11.62
CA PRO A 372 12.70 -3.81 12.52
C PRO A 372 13.74 -4.91 12.28
N THR A 373 14.33 -5.44 13.35
CA THR A 373 15.42 -6.42 13.30
C THR A 373 15.13 -7.60 12.37
N LEU A 374 13.88 -8.12 12.38
CA LEU A 374 13.45 -9.24 11.53
C LEU A 374 13.35 -8.90 10.04
N ILE A 375 13.32 -7.63 9.68
CA ILE A 375 13.38 -7.13 8.30
C ILE A 375 14.83 -6.94 7.86
N ALA A 376 15.71 -6.44 8.75
CA ALA A 376 17.12 -6.23 8.44
C ALA A 376 17.92 -7.55 8.34
N LEU A 377 17.54 -8.56 9.12
CA LEU A 377 18.29 -9.81 9.27
C LEU A 377 18.43 -10.63 7.97
N PRO A 378 17.38 -10.89 7.16
CA PRO A 378 17.54 -11.71 5.95
C PRO A 378 18.51 -11.11 4.91
N PRO A 379 18.49 -9.80 4.58
CA PRO A 379 19.52 -9.19 3.75
C PRO A 379 20.94 -9.31 4.32
N LEU A 380 21.13 -9.12 5.64
CA LEU A 380 22.44 -9.25 6.28
C LEU A 380 22.99 -10.67 6.17
N LEU A 381 22.16 -11.68 6.45
CA LEU A 381 22.56 -13.09 6.33
C LEU A 381 22.94 -13.45 4.90
N ARG A 382 22.24 -12.92 3.89
CA ARG A 382 22.56 -13.19 2.49
C ARG A 382 23.85 -12.54 2.03
N MET A 383 24.17 -11.35 2.55
CA MET A 383 25.39 -10.65 2.18
C MET A 383 26.59 -11.24 2.93
N TYR A 384 26.53 -11.26 4.25
CA TYR A 384 27.69 -11.52 5.12
C TYR A 384 27.77 -12.95 5.65
N GLY A 385 26.74 -13.75 5.41
CA GLY A 385 26.71 -15.14 5.83
C GLY A 385 27.32 -16.12 4.82
N THR A 386 27.49 -17.37 5.25
CA THR A 386 27.89 -18.45 4.34
C THR A 386 26.81 -18.72 3.28
N ARG A 387 27.22 -19.24 2.12
CA ARG A 387 26.29 -19.53 1.01
C ARG A 387 25.21 -20.56 1.33
N ASP A 388 25.45 -21.38 2.37
CA ASP A 388 24.58 -22.48 2.79
C ASP A 388 23.79 -22.15 4.07
N ILE A 389 23.69 -20.86 4.46
CA ILE A 389 22.90 -20.48 5.63
C ILE A 389 21.42 -20.77 5.40
N PRO A 390 20.77 -21.53 6.30
CA PRO A 390 19.34 -21.75 6.25
C PRO A 390 18.57 -20.44 6.51
N PRO A 391 17.34 -20.29 5.97
CA PRO A 391 16.54 -19.09 6.20
C PRO A 391 16.24 -18.86 7.69
N VAL A 392 15.94 -17.61 8.05
CA VAL A 392 15.63 -17.21 9.44
C VAL A 392 14.54 -18.07 10.07
N SER A 393 13.52 -18.46 9.29
CA SER A 393 12.46 -19.37 9.72
C SER A 393 13.02 -20.70 10.25
N GLU A 394 13.87 -21.36 9.47
CA GLU A 394 14.48 -22.64 9.83
C GLU A 394 15.47 -22.49 11.00
N MET A 395 16.26 -21.41 11.03
CA MET A 395 17.16 -21.11 12.15
C MET A 395 16.39 -20.92 13.47
N SER A 396 15.19 -20.33 13.38
CA SER A 396 14.29 -20.15 14.52
C SER A 396 13.54 -21.43 14.92
N GLY A 397 13.63 -22.51 14.14
CA GLY A 397 12.94 -23.77 14.37
C GLY A 397 11.45 -23.73 14.01
N LEU A 398 11.04 -22.81 13.15
CA LEU A 398 9.66 -22.65 12.68
C LEU A 398 9.57 -23.02 11.20
N SER A 399 8.41 -23.48 10.76
CA SER A 399 8.12 -23.49 9.33
C SER A 399 8.06 -22.06 8.77
N GLU A 400 8.29 -21.90 7.48
CA GLU A 400 8.24 -20.58 6.83
C GLU A 400 6.86 -19.92 6.96
N GLU A 401 5.78 -20.73 6.93
CA GLU A 401 4.41 -20.25 7.13
C GLU A 401 4.15 -19.80 8.57
N GLU A 402 4.62 -20.56 9.57
CA GLU A 402 4.49 -20.19 10.98
C GLU A 402 5.29 -18.94 11.32
N TYR A 403 6.50 -18.82 10.78
CA TYR A 403 7.32 -17.62 10.94
C TYR A 403 6.62 -16.39 10.35
N ARG A 404 6.10 -16.48 9.11
CA ARG A 404 5.41 -15.35 8.48
C ARG A 404 4.12 -14.97 9.21
N ARG A 405 3.33 -15.96 9.64
CA ARG A 405 2.06 -15.71 10.33
C ARG A 405 2.25 -15.28 11.79
N GLY A 406 3.27 -15.80 12.46
CA GLY A 406 3.52 -15.58 13.89
C GLY A 406 4.39 -14.35 14.17
N CYS A 407 5.48 -14.19 13.41
CA CYS A 407 6.49 -13.16 13.64
C CYS A 407 6.39 -12.00 12.64
N LEU A 408 6.01 -12.25 11.39
CA LEU A 408 5.96 -11.22 10.34
C LEU A 408 4.53 -10.76 9.98
N SER A 409 3.57 -10.88 10.88
CA SER A 409 2.19 -10.44 10.61
C SER A 409 2.00 -8.92 10.62
N GLY A 410 2.92 -8.17 11.23
CA GLY A 410 2.93 -6.72 11.32
C GLY A 410 4.06 -6.20 12.22
N PHE A 411 4.28 -4.88 12.24
CA PHE A 411 5.36 -4.21 12.99
C PHE A 411 5.46 -4.67 14.46
N GLY A 412 4.39 -4.50 15.25
CA GLY A 412 4.43 -4.86 16.67
C GLY A 412 4.71 -6.34 16.94
N ARG A 413 4.23 -7.26 16.07
CA ARG A 413 4.54 -8.69 16.24
C ARG A 413 5.98 -9.02 15.87
N ALA A 414 6.57 -8.30 14.92
CA ALA A 414 7.97 -8.48 14.57
C ALA A 414 8.89 -7.98 15.69
N GLU A 415 8.55 -6.87 16.33
CA GLU A 415 9.25 -6.35 17.52
C GLU A 415 9.15 -7.34 18.69
N GLU A 416 7.95 -7.81 19.03
CA GLU A 416 7.75 -8.82 20.09
C GLU A 416 8.58 -10.10 19.86
N CYS A 417 8.74 -10.51 18.60
CA CYS A 417 9.48 -11.72 18.24
C CYS A 417 10.98 -11.49 18.05
N ALA A 418 11.45 -10.23 17.96
CA ALA A 418 12.81 -9.89 17.55
C ALA A 418 13.85 -10.54 18.46
N THR A 419 13.71 -10.40 19.78
CA THR A 419 14.66 -10.94 20.75
C THR A 419 14.73 -12.46 20.71
N VAL A 420 13.58 -13.14 20.69
CA VAL A 420 13.52 -14.61 20.73
C VAL A 420 14.08 -15.21 19.44
N VAL A 421 13.71 -14.66 18.28
CA VAL A 421 14.22 -15.13 16.98
C VAL A 421 15.71 -14.80 16.87
N GLY A 422 16.13 -13.60 17.25
CA GLY A 422 17.52 -13.17 17.23
C GLY A 422 18.44 -14.05 18.08
N GLN A 423 18.02 -14.39 19.30
CA GLN A 423 18.78 -15.33 20.15
C GLN A 423 18.94 -16.72 19.53
N ARG A 424 17.90 -17.26 18.89
CA ARG A 424 18.00 -18.55 18.19
C ARG A 424 18.93 -18.47 16.99
N VAL A 425 18.89 -17.37 16.25
CA VAL A 425 19.79 -17.11 15.13
C VAL A 425 21.24 -17.01 15.62
N LEU A 426 21.51 -16.26 16.69
CA LEU A 426 22.84 -16.20 17.35
C LEU A 426 23.35 -17.60 17.72
N GLN A 427 22.53 -18.42 18.37
CA GLN A 427 22.89 -19.79 18.75
C GLN A 427 23.27 -20.65 17.54
N ARG A 428 22.57 -20.49 16.41
CA ARG A 428 22.87 -21.21 15.16
C ARG A 428 24.13 -20.70 14.48
N LEU A 429 24.35 -19.40 14.44
CA LEU A 429 25.52 -18.80 13.78
C LEU A 429 26.82 -19.06 14.57
N ASN A 430 26.75 -19.18 15.90
CA ASN A 430 27.90 -19.48 16.76
C ASN A 430 28.52 -20.87 16.51
N VAL A 431 27.86 -21.76 15.74
CA VAL A 431 28.43 -23.04 15.32
C VAL A 431 29.58 -22.85 14.32
N SER A 432 29.57 -21.74 13.56
CA SER A 432 30.63 -21.37 12.61
C SER A 432 30.88 -19.84 12.65
N PRO A 433 31.60 -19.34 13.66
CA PRO A 433 31.69 -17.91 13.95
C PRO A 433 32.44 -17.12 12.87
N GLU A 434 33.62 -17.60 12.43
CA GLU A 434 34.53 -16.87 11.53
C GLU A 434 33.90 -16.45 10.19
N ALA A 435 32.88 -17.17 9.73
CA ALA A 435 32.18 -16.86 8.49
C ALA A 435 30.97 -15.93 8.66
N ASN A 436 30.63 -15.56 9.89
CA ASN A 436 29.44 -14.80 10.27
C ASN A 436 29.73 -13.65 11.25
N ASP A 437 31.01 -13.34 11.51
CA ASP A 437 31.44 -12.43 12.58
C ASP A 437 30.73 -11.06 12.55
N VAL A 438 30.49 -10.51 11.35
CA VAL A 438 29.79 -9.22 11.18
C VAL A 438 28.33 -9.31 11.64
N VAL A 439 27.60 -10.35 11.22
CA VAL A 439 26.18 -10.54 11.58
C VAL A 439 26.03 -10.89 13.05
N LEU A 440 26.93 -11.74 13.57
CA LEU A 440 27.00 -12.06 15.00
C LEU A 440 27.22 -10.80 15.84
N ARG A 441 28.18 -9.96 15.45
CA ARG A 441 28.48 -8.73 16.19
C ARG A 441 27.33 -7.74 16.15
N TRP A 442 26.76 -7.49 14.96
CA TRP A 442 25.59 -6.64 14.81
C TRP A 442 24.41 -7.12 15.67
N LEU A 443 24.09 -8.41 15.63
CA LEU A 443 22.94 -8.96 16.35
C LEU A 443 23.13 -8.95 17.87
N ASN A 444 24.37 -9.05 18.38
CA ASN A 444 24.65 -8.84 19.81
C ASN A 444 24.44 -7.37 20.23
N LEU A 445 24.88 -6.41 19.39
CA LEU A 445 24.68 -4.98 19.66
C LEU A 445 23.20 -4.59 19.62
N GLU A 446 22.49 -5.05 18.58
CA GLU A 446 21.05 -4.78 18.36
C GLU A 446 20.17 -5.33 19.49
N LEU A 447 20.51 -6.50 20.04
CA LEU A 447 19.76 -7.12 21.14
C LEU A 447 20.19 -6.65 22.53
N GLU A 448 21.11 -5.68 22.61
CA GLU A 448 21.75 -5.21 23.84
C GLU A 448 22.36 -6.36 24.67
N LEU A 449 22.76 -7.44 24.02
CA LEU A 449 23.43 -8.58 24.64
C LEU A 449 24.92 -8.24 24.76
N VAL A 450 25.26 -7.48 25.80
CA VAL A 450 26.63 -7.30 26.30
C VAL A 450 26.93 -8.29 27.40
#